data_AF-A0A5R9B9F8-F1
#
_entry.id   AF-A0A5R9B9F8-F1
#
_cell.length_a   1.000
_cell.length_b   1.000
_cell.length_c   1.000
_cell.angle_alpha   90.00
_cell.angle_beta   90.00
_cell.angle_gamma   90.00
#
_symmetry.space_group_name_H-M   'P 1'
#
loop_
_entity.id
_entity.type
_entity.pdbx_description
1 polymer ?
#
loop_
_entity_poly.entity_id
_entity_poly.type
_entity_poly.pdbx_seq_one_letter_code
_entity_poly.pdbx_strand_id
1 'polypeptide(L)'
;MSSREDAVAFWDEEIGRWVCGEHDLGPKLHRWMSAYKGQGAGAVELSAFLEPYIGPLAGRSTPALVMLGLNPGAAAIEFQGQEGLFTREIAGSKYSQWAATSPYTSQAWESVKGKNRYHRNRLKFARRLHKNEDIQANALLYLELYPFHSKRVSATIDPDPDLLHRFVFGPLGEIDVAHIFAVMC
;
A
#
# COMPACT_ATOMS: atom_id res chain seq x y z
N MET A 1 8.02 17.91 -11.41
CA MET A 1 7.75 17.00 -10.28
C MET A 1 7.94 15.60 -10.83
N SER A 2 8.55 14.70 -10.06
CA SER A 2 8.73 13.30 -10.48
C SER A 2 7.42 12.51 -10.36
N SER A 3 7.28 11.42 -11.11
CA SER A 3 6.11 10.53 -11.06
C SER A 3 5.89 9.99 -9.65
N ARG A 4 6.99 9.66 -8.94
CA ARG A 4 6.99 9.31 -7.51
C ARG A 4 6.41 10.42 -6.62
N GLU A 5 6.84 11.66 -6.80
CA GLU A 5 6.34 12.81 -6.02
C GLU A 5 4.86 13.11 -6.35
N ASP A 6 4.48 13.06 -7.63
CA ASP A 6 3.09 13.25 -8.08
C ASP A 6 2.15 12.17 -7.52
N ALA A 7 2.62 10.91 -7.46
CA ALA A 7 1.86 9.81 -6.86
C ALA A 7 1.75 9.98 -5.34
N VAL A 8 2.85 10.33 -4.65
CA VAL A 8 2.85 10.60 -3.20
C VAL A 8 1.91 11.76 -2.85
N ALA A 9 1.97 12.87 -3.57
CA ALA A 9 1.12 14.03 -3.33
C ALA A 9 -0.37 13.70 -3.49
N PHE A 10 -0.73 12.96 -4.55
CA PHE A 10 -2.11 12.51 -4.77
C PHE A 10 -2.61 11.58 -3.65
N TRP A 11 -1.79 10.62 -3.21
CA TRP A 11 -2.20 9.69 -2.16
C TRP A 11 -2.26 10.34 -0.77
N ASP A 12 -1.36 11.28 -0.47
CA ASP A 12 -1.44 12.10 0.74
C ASP A 12 -2.72 12.97 0.76
N GLU A 13 -3.16 13.48 -0.39
CA GLU A 13 -4.41 14.23 -0.53
C GLU A 13 -5.65 13.34 -0.37
N GLU A 14 -5.81 12.30 -1.21
CA GLU A 14 -7.02 11.46 -1.20
C GLU A 14 -7.20 10.72 0.13
N ILE A 15 -6.12 10.17 0.69
CA ILE A 15 -6.20 9.45 1.97
C ILE A 15 -6.32 10.44 3.13
N GLY A 16 -5.68 11.63 3.05
CA GLY A 16 -5.89 12.71 4.00
C GLY A 16 -7.36 13.15 4.08
N ARG A 17 -8.04 13.31 2.93
CA ARG A 17 -9.48 13.61 2.87
C ARG A 17 -10.31 12.50 3.52
N TRP A 18 -10.07 11.23 3.16
CA TRP A 18 -10.77 10.07 3.77
C TRP A 18 -10.59 10.02 5.29
N VAL A 19 -9.36 10.20 5.78
CA VAL A 19 -9.01 10.17 7.21
C VAL A 19 -9.66 11.33 7.98
N CYS A 20 -9.91 12.47 7.33
CA CYS A 20 -10.68 13.59 7.87
C CYS A 20 -12.22 13.42 7.78
N GLY A 21 -12.71 12.30 7.26
CA GLY A 21 -14.14 11.97 7.16
C GLY A 21 -14.78 12.25 5.79
N GLU A 22 -14.03 12.72 4.80
CA GLU A 22 -14.50 12.86 3.41
C GLU A 22 -14.40 11.53 2.66
N HIS A 23 -15.41 10.67 2.82
CA HIS A 23 -15.40 9.32 2.23
C HIS A 23 -15.79 9.25 0.75
N ASP A 24 -16.23 10.37 0.15
CA ASP A 24 -16.58 10.43 -1.26
C ASP A 24 -15.33 10.36 -2.15
N LEU A 25 -15.28 9.33 -2.99
CA LEU A 25 -14.13 9.03 -3.85
C LEU A 25 -14.02 10.05 -5.00
N GLY A 26 -12.81 10.53 -5.27
CA GLY A 26 -12.55 11.34 -6.46
C GLY A 26 -12.83 10.53 -7.76
N PRO A 27 -13.13 11.17 -8.90
CA PRO A 27 -13.46 10.47 -10.15
C PRO A 27 -12.43 9.42 -10.59
N LYS A 28 -11.14 9.65 -10.31
CA LYS A 28 -10.06 8.68 -10.58
C LYS A 28 -10.18 7.42 -9.71
N LEU A 29 -10.52 7.59 -8.43
CA LEU A 29 -10.70 6.47 -7.49
C LEU A 29 -12.00 5.71 -7.79
N HIS A 30 -13.08 6.39 -8.16
CA HIS A 30 -14.28 5.72 -8.68
C HIS A 30 -13.98 4.90 -9.95
N ARG A 31 -13.22 5.47 -10.91
CA ARG A 31 -12.76 4.75 -12.11
C ARG A 31 -11.93 3.52 -11.75
N TRP A 32 -10.99 3.64 -10.81
CA TRP A 32 -10.19 2.51 -10.35
C TRP A 32 -11.05 1.46 -9.65
N MET A 33 -11.92 1.84 -8.71
CA MET A 33 -12.82 0.92 -8.00
C MET A 33 -13.71 0.12 -8.96
N SER A 34 -14.20 0.76 -10.03
CA SER A 34 -15.08 0.11 -11.02
C SER A 34 -14.42 -1.00 -11.85
N ALA A 35 -13.08 -1.08 -11.82
CA ALA A 35 -12.28 -2.15 -12.42
C ALA A 35 -12.49 -3.52 -11.78
N TYR A 36 -13.12 -3.59 -10.61
CA TYR A 36 -13.35 -4.82 -9.86
C TYR A 36 -14.81 -4.92 -9.41
N LYS A 37 -15.42 -6.09 -9.62
CA LYS A 37 -16.84 -6.35 -9.35
C LYS A 37 -17.04 -7.60 -8.47
N GLY A 38 -16.16 -7.78 -7.49
CA GLY A 38 -16.26 -8.86 -6.52
C GLY A 38 -17.49 -8.74 -5.61
N GLN A 39 -17.92 -9.87 -5.05
CA GLN A 39 -19.14 -9.98 -4.25
C GLN A 39 -18.92 -10.81 -2.98
N GLY A 40 -19.79 -10.62 -1.97
CA GLY A 40 -19.70 -11.31 -0.70
C GLY A 40 -18.35 -11.05 -0.01
N ALA A 41 -17.57 -12.10 0.25
CA ALA A 41 -16.22 -11.97 0.81
C ALA A 41 -15.24 -11.18 -0.10
N GLY A 42 -15.55 -11.05 -1.38
CA GLY A 42 -14.79 -10.23 -2.31
C GLY A 42 -15.42 -8.90 -2.66
N ALA A 43 -16.45 -8.45 -1.96
CA ALA A 43 -16.88 -7.06 -2.05
C ALA A 43 -15.74 -6.10 -1.64
N VAL A 44 -15.73 -4.90 -2.21
CA VAL A 44 -14.80 -3.83 -1.83
C VAL A 44 -15.13 -3.36 -0.41
N GLU A 45 -14.12 -3.32 0.45
CA GLU A 45 -14.23 -2.85 1.82
C GLU A 45 -13.94 -1.34 1.86
N LEU A 46 -15.00 -0.53 1.97
CA LEU A 46 -14.92 0.94 2.02
C LEU A 46 -14.89 1.50 3.45
N SER A 47 -14.99 0.65 4.48
CA SER A 47 -14.88 1.08 5.88
C SER A 47 -13.44 1.30 6.36
N ALA A 48 -12.45 1.12 5.47
CA ALA A 48 -11.03 1.37 5.69
C ALA A 48 -10.43 2.30 4.61
N PHE A 49 -9.32 2.98 4.93
CA PHE A 49 -8.60 3.79 3.94
C PHE A 49 -8.04 2.93 2.79
N LEU A 50 -7.73 3.57 1.66
CA LEU A 50 -7.09 2.92 0.51
C LEU A 50 -5.59 2.73 0.80
N GLU A 51 -5.03 1.57 0.45
CA GLU A 51 -3.61 1.27 0.68
C GLU A 51 -2.86 1.02 -0.65
N PRO A 52 -2.54 2.07 -1.43
CA PRO A 52 -1.80 1.94 -2.68
C PRO A 52 -0.36 1.43 -2.54
N TYR A 53 0.33 1.71 -1.43
CA TYR A 53 1.70 1.25 -1.21
C TYR A 53 2.12 1.22 0.27
N ILE A 54 3.11 0.42 0.60
CA ILE A 54 3.79 0.47 1.92
C ILE A 54 5.30 0.54 1.68
N GLY A 55 5.98 1.48 2.34
CA GLY A 55 7.40 1.76 2.14
C GLY A 55 7.68 3.12 1.50
N PRO A 56 8.96 3.44 1.25
CA PRO A 56 9.41 4.80 0.95
C PRO A 56 9.35 5.13 -0.55
N LEU A 57 8.14 5.23 -1.13
CA LEU A 57 7.92 5.43 -2.58
C LEU A 57 8.71 6.63 -3.17
N ALA A 58 8.66 7.78 -2.51
CA ALA A 58 9.46 8.97 -2.88
C ALA A 58 10.74 9.14 -2.01
N GLY A 59 11.23 8.08 -1.38
CA GLY A 59 12.43 8.11 -0.54
C GLY A 59 13.69 8.48 -1.31
N ARG A 60 14.66 9.11 -0.63
CA ARG A 60 15.97 9.45 -1.22
C ARG A 60 16.85 8.23 -1.51
N SER A 61 16.63 7.14 -0.79
CA SER A 61 17.34 5.87 -0.96
C SER A 61 16.53 4.91 -1.82
N THR A 62 17.18 4.18 -2.71
CA THR A 62 16.60 3.05 -3.44
C THR A 62 16.07 1.99 -2.45
N PRO A 63 14.84 1.48 -2.60
CA PRO A 63 14.36 0.34 -1.83
C PRO A 63 15.22 -0.90 -2.08
N ALA A 64 15.53 -1.65 -1.02
CA ALA A 64 16.23 -2.93 -1.12
C ALA A 64 15.38 -4.02 -1.81
N LEU A 65 14.06 -3.86 -1.85
CA LEU A 65 13.17 -4.75 -2.60
C LEU A 65 11.92 -3.98 -3.02
N VAL A 66 11.48 -4.21 -4.25
CA VAL A 66 10.16 -3.80 -4.73
C VAL A 66 9.31 -5.05 -4.96
N MET A 67 8.09 -5.04 -4.46
CA MET A 67 7.10 -6.08 -4.73
C MET A 67 5.76 -5.50 -5.17
N LEU A 68 5.17 -6.11 -6.19
CA LEU A 68 3.82 -5.82 -6.67
C LEU A 68 2.84 -6.80 -6.03
N GLY A 69 1.88 -6.27 -5.27
CA GLY A 69 0.70 -6.98 -4.80
C GLY A 69 -0.50 -6.75 -5.72
N LEU A 70 -1.49 -7.63 -5.63
CA LEU A 70 -2.73 -7.48 -6.40
C LEU A 70 -3.69 -6.49 -5.73
N ASN A 71 -3.92 -6.65 -4.43
CA ASN A 71 -4.69 -5.73 -3.60
C ASN A 71 -4.39 -5.89 -2.09
N PRO A 72 -4.90 -4.96 -1.25
CA PRO A 72 -4.91 -4.95 0.21
C PRO A 72 -4.86 -6.23 1.04
N GLY A 73 -5.50 -7.29 0.52
CA GLY A 73 -6.16 -8.30 1.34
C GLY A 73 -7.27 -7.69 2.22
N ALA A 74 -7.64 -8.43 3.27
CA ALA A 74 -8.66 -8.03 4.23
C ALA A 74 -8.18 -6.88 5.12
N ALA A 75 -8.97 -5.81 5.22
CA ALA A 75 -8.69 -4.72 6.15
C ALA A 75 -8.78 -5.19 7.61
N ALA A 76 -7.88 -4.68 8.46
CA ALA A 76 -7.97 -4.75 9.91
C ALA A 76 -8.58 -3.45 10.43
N ILE A 77 -9.91 -3.41 10.60
CA ILE A 77 -10.68 -2.18 10.90
C ILE A 77 -10.22 -1.49 12.19
N GLU A 78 -9.75 -2.24 13.18
CA GLU A 78 -9.17 -1.70 14.42
C GLU A 78 -7.87 -0.88 14.20
N PHE A 79 -7.24 -1.03 13.03
CA PHE A 79 -6.09 -0.26 12.57
C PHE A 79 -6.45 0.74 11.46
N GLN A 80 -7.20 0.30 10.45
CA GLN A 80 -7.38 1.01 9.17
C GLN A 80 -8.77 1.65 9.00
N GLY A 81 -9.71 1.38 9.91
CA GLY A 81 -11.04 1.98 9.90
C GLY A 81 -11.03 3.45 10.33
N GLN A 82 -12.18 4.12 10.27
CA GLN A 82 -12.32 5.56 10.62
C GLN A 82 -11.75 5.90 12.02
N GLU A 83 -11.98 5.02 13.00
CA GLU A 83 -11.42 5.14 14.36
C GLU A 83 -10.19 4.23 14.59
N GLY A 84 -9.57 3.78 13.51
CA GLY A 84 -8.41 2.90 13.54
C GLY A 84 -7.14 3.60 14.03
N LEU A 85 -6.19 2.82 14.57
CA LEU A 85 -4.91 3.38 15.02
C LEU A 85 -4.12 4.07 13.89
N PHE A 86 -3.96 3.40 12.75
CA PHE A 86 -3.21 3.93 11.62
C PHE A 86 -3.90 5.16 11.02
N THR A 87 -5.23 5.18 10.98
CA THR A 87 -6.03 6.36 10.60
C THR A 87 -5.69 7.58 11.47
N ARG A 88 -5.57 7.41 12.80
CA ARG A 88 -5.11 8.48 13.70
C ARG A 88 -3.65 8.88 13.47
N GLU A 89 -2.76 7.94 13.20
CA GLU A 89 -1.35 8.22 12.89
C GLU A 89 -1.20 9.03 11.58
N ILE A 90 -1.97 8.67 10.56
CA ILE A 90 -2.04 9.40 9.28
C ILE A 90 -2.63 10.80 9.50
N ALA A 91 -3.70 10.94 10.29
CA ALA A 91 -4.31 12.23 10.61
C ALA A 91 -3.33 13.21 11.29
N GLY A 92 -2.44 12.68 12.15
CA GLY A 92 -1.39 13.45 12.80
C GLY A 92 -0.15 13.72 11.94
N SER A 93 -0.12 13.22 10.70
CA SER A 93 1.05 13.30 9.81
C SER A 93 0.63 13.37 8.33
N LYS A 94 1.01 12.38 7.52
CA LYS A 94 0.59 12.13 6.14
C LYS A 94 0.68 10.63 5.83
N TYR A 95 -0.07 10.16 4.85
CA TYR A 95 -0.05 8.75 4.45
C TYR A 95 1.36 8.28 4.05
N SER A 96 2.08 9.07 3.26
CA SER A 96 3.44 8.76 2.80
C SER A 96 4.46 8.65 3.93
N GLN A 97 4.32 9.46 4.98
CA GLN A 97 5.17 9.41 6.17
C GLN A 97 4.86 8.15 6.99
N TRP A 98 3.58 7.86 7.21
CA TRP A 98 3.13 6.65 7.89
C TRP A 98 3.54 5.36 7.14
N ALA A 99 3.31 5.29 5.83
CA ALA A 99 3.61 4.13 4.99
C ALA A 99 5.10 3.76 5.01
N ALA A 100 5.98 4.76 5.13
CA ALA A 100 7.43 4.57 5.24
C ALA A 100 7.89 4.01 6.61
N THR A 101 7.03 3.90 7.63
CA THR A 101 7.43 3.41 8.97
C THR A 101 7.53 1.88 9.11
N SER A 102 7.02 1.11 8.14
CA SER A 102 6.70 -0.32 8.29
C SER A 102 5.65 -0.63 9.37
N PRO A 103 4.44 -0.05 9.25
CA PRO A 103 3.39 -0.13 10.28
C PRO A 103 3.02 -1.58 10.63
N TYR A 104 3.01 -2.48 9.64
CA TYR A 104 2.71 -3.91 9.76
C TYR A 104 3.76 -4.78 10.47
N THR A 105 4.88 -4.19 10.88
CA THR A 105 5.88 -4.82 11.77
C THR A 105 6.16 -4.00 13.03
N SER A 106 5.35 -2.97 13.29
CA SER A 106 5.44 -2.15 14.50
C SER A 106 4.99 -2.92 15.74
N GLN A 107 5.43 -2.46 16.92
CA GLN A 107 4.93 -2.99 18.20
C GLN A 107 3.41 -2.86 18.34
N ALA A 108 2.82 -1.80 17.78
CA ALA A 108 1.38 -1.56 17.84
C ALA A 108 0.60 -2.62 17.05
N TRP A 109 1.06 -2.98 15.84
CA TRP A 109 0.48 -4.08 15.08
C TRP A 109 0.68 -5.43 15.78
N GLU A 110 1.91 -5.72 16.20
CA GLU A 110 2.26 -7.07 16.68
C GLU A 110 1.73 -7.40 18.07
N SER A 111 1.40 -6.39 18.89
CA SER A 111 0.73 -6.60 20.18
C SER A 111 -0.73 -7.09 20.02
N VAL A 112 -1.38 -6.77 18.89
CA VAL A 112 -2.78 -7.14 18.61
C VAL A 112 -2.88 -8.32 17.64
N LYS A 113 -2.15 -8.28 16.53
CA LYS A 113 -2.23 -9.27 15.44
C LYS A 113 -1.16 -10.36 15.53
N GLY A 114 -0.25 -10.24 16.50
CA GLY A 114 0.93 -11.10 16.61
C GLY A 114 1.95 -10.85 15.49
N LYS A 115 2.96 -11.73 15.43
CA LYS A 115 4.09 -11.60 14.50
C LYS A 115 3.64 -11.69 13.04
N ASN A 116 3.76 -10.59 12.29
CA ASN A 116 3.43 -10.56 10.87
C ASN A 116 4.41 -11.43 10.06
N ARG A 117 3.98 -12.65 9.70
CA ARG A 117 4.80 -13.63 8.96
C ARG A 117 5.06 -13.18 7.52
N TYR A 118 4.11 -12.50 6.89
CA TYR A 118 4.19 -12.04 5.51
C TYR A 118 5.33 -11.03 5.33
N HIS A 119 5.30 -9.93 6.10
CA HIS A 119 6.36 -8.91 6.05
C HIS A 119 7.71 -9.44 6.51
N ARG A 120 7.77 -10.32 7.53
CA ARG A 120 9.03 -10.96 7.94
C ARG A 120 9.64 -11.87 6.88
N ASN A 121 8.83 -12.62 6.14
CA ASN A 121 9.31 -13.47 5.05
C ASN A 121 9.81 -12.61 3.88
N ARG A 122 9.07 -11.56 3.50
CA ARG A 122 9.48 -10.52 2.52
C ARG A 122 10.86 -9.91 2.90
N LEU A 123 11.05 -9.56 4.18
CA LEU A 123 12.33 -9.03 4.72
C LEU A 123 13.48 -10.05 4.72
N LYS A 124 13.23 -11.28 5.20
CA LYS A 124 14.22 -12.36 5.18
C LYS A 124 14.65 -12.71 3.74
N PHE A 125 13.74 -12.60 2.78
CA PHE A 125 14.07 -12.75 1.36
C PHE A 125 14.98 -11.63 0.86
N ALA A 126 14.66 -10.35 1.10
CA ALA A 126 15.50 -9.22 0.72
C ALA A 126 16.93 -9.33 1.28
N ARG A 127 17.06 -9.66 2.57
CA ARG A 127 18.36 -9.88 3.24
C ARG A 127 19.18 -10.98 2.59
N ARG A 128 18.54 -12.11 2.25
CA ARG A 128 19.19 -13.22 1.53
C ARG A 128 19.58 -12.88 0.10
N LEU A 129 18.73 -12.13 -0.61
CA LEU A 129 18.95 -11.70 -1.99
C LEU A 129 20.22 -10.85 -2.11
N HIS A 130 20.37 -9.88 -1.20
CA HIS A 130 21.52 -8.95 -1.17
C HIS A 130 22.69 -9.41 -0.30
N LYS A 131 22.56 -10.54 0.40
CA LYS A 131 23.50 -11.02 1.43
C LYS A 131 23.80 -9.95 2.50
N ASN A 132 22.78 -9.18 2.87
CA ASN A 132 22.89 -8.02 3.75
C ASN A 132 21.82 -8.09 4.86
N GLU A 133 22.24 -8.37 6.10
CA GLU A 133 21.33 -8.45 7.26
C GLU A 133 20.92 -7.08 7.83
N ASP A 134 21.59 -6.00 7.45
CA ASP A 134 21.28 -4.64 7.93
C ASP A 134 20.05 -4.04 7.24
N ILE A 135 19.54 -4.67 6.17
CA ILE A 135 18.27 -4.29 5.53
C ILE A 135 17.15 -4.34 6.58
N GLN A 136 16.44 -3.23 6.71
CA GLN A 136 15.30 -3.07 7.61
C GLN A 136 13.97 -3.18 6.85
N ALA A 137 12.87 -3.38 7.57
CA ALA A 137 11.53 -3.50 6.96
C ALA A 137 11.15 -2.25 6.15
N ASN A 138 11.58 -1.06 6.58
CA ASN A 138 11.29 0.22 5.94
C ASN A 138 12.17 0.53 4.72
N ALA A 139 13.10 -0.36 4.38
CA ALA A 139 13.81 -0.33 3.11
C ALA A 139 13.08 -1.14 2.01
N LEU A 140 11.92 -1.72 2.30
CA LEU A 140 11.13 -2.51 1.35
C LEU A 140 9.95 -1.67 0.85
N LEU A 141 9.65 -1.76 -0.45
CA LEU A 141 8.52 -1.09 -1.08
C LEU A 141 7.54 -2.12 -1.64
N TYR A 142 6.28 -1.96 -1.26
CA TYR A 142 5.14 -2.74 -1.70
C TYR A 142 4.19 -1.80 -2.44
N LEU A 143 3.74 -2.18 -3.62
CA LEU A 143 2.81 -1.41 -4.44
C LEU A 143 1.65 -2.31 -4.85
N GLU A 144 0.42 -1.85 -4.65
CA GLU A 144 -0.78 -2.61 -4.95
C GLU A 144 -1.37 -2.17 -6.30
N LEU A 145 -1.62 -3.13 -7.20
CA LEU A 145 -2.22 -2.87 -8.52
C LEU A 145 -3.70 -2.43 -8.42
N TYR A 146 -4.34 -2.71 -7.28
CA TYR A 146 -5.68 -2.27 -6.94
C TYR A 146 -5.71 -1.85 -5.46
N PRO A 147 -5.85 -0.54 -5.14
CA PRO A 147 -5.56 0.00 -3.81
C PRO A 147 -6.66 -0.25 -2.77
N PHE A 148 -7.76 -0.92 -3.13
CA PHE A 148 -8.88 -1.15 -2.23
C PHE A 148 -8.84 -2.53 -1.58
N HIS A 149 -9.22 -2.57 -0.31
CA HIS A 149 -9.32 -3.80 0.46
C HIS A 149 -10.48 -4.70 -0.02
N SER A 150 -10.27 -6.00 0.09
CA SER A 150 -11.32 -7.02 -0.04
C SER A 150 -10.87 -8.28 0.68
N LYS A 151 -11.78 -9.04 1.31
CA LYS A 151 -11.38 -10.21 2.12
C LYS A 151 -10.91 -11.37 1.25
N ARG A 152 -11.22 -11.35 -0.05
CA ARG A 152 -10.74 -12.28 -1.08
C ARG A 152 -10.96 -11.70 -2.48
N VAL A 153 -10.00 -11.84 -3.38
CA VAL A 153 -10.23 -11.59 -4.81
C VAL A 153 -11.17 -12.67 -5.38
N SER A 154 -12.32 -12.24 -5.90
CA SER A 154 -13.44 -13.11 -6.31
C SER A 154 -13.91 -12.91 -7.76
N ALA A 155 -13.35 -11.92 -8.44
CA ALA A 155 -13.62 -11.55 -9.83
C ALA A 155 -12.33 -11.02 -10.47
N THR A 156 -12.33 -10.84 -11.80
CA THR A 156 -11.24 -10.14 -12.49
C THR A 156 -11.11 -8.72 -11.98
N ILE A 157 -9.87 -8.27 -11.81
CA ILE A 157 -9.49 -6.88 -11.59
C ILE A 157 -8.89 -6.40 -12.92
N ASP A 158 -9.50 -5.39 -13.55
CA ASP A 158 -9.09 -4.87 -14.87
C ASP A 158 -8.86 -3.35 -14.81
N PRO A 159 -7.76 -2.87 -14.20
CA PRO A 159 -7.57 -1.46 -13.93
C PRO A 159 -7.28 -0.65 -15.18
N ASP A 160 -7.79 0.57 -15.21
CA ASP A 160 -7.49 1.54 -16.26
C ASP A 160 -5.96 1.74 -16.41
N PRO A 161 -5.39 1.50 -17.62
CA PRO A 161 -3.93 1.55 -17.82
C PRO A 161 -3.30 2.91 -17.48
N ASP A 162 -4.02 4.03 -17.62
CA ASP A 162 -3.49 5.35 -17.26
C ASP A 162 -3.33 5.48 -15.73
N LEU A 163 -4.19 4.82 -14.95
CA LEU A 163 -4.07 4.80 -13.48
C LEU A 163 -2.88 3.95 -13.06
N LEU A 164 -2.71 2.76 -13.65
CA LEU A 164 -1.55 1.91 -13.40
C LEU A 164 -0.25 2.61 -13.81
N HIS A 165 -0.22 3.26 -14.97
CA HIS A 165 0.95 4.03 -15.39
C HIS A 165 1.23 5.20 -14.45
N ARG A 166 0.22 5.98 -14.07
CA ARG A 166 0.40 7.16 -13.22
C ARG A 166 0.84 6.83 -11.79
N PHE A 167 0.30 5.75 -11.21
CA PHE A 167 0.43 5.49 -9.77
C PHE A 167 1.27 4.26 -9.42
N VAL A 168 1.59 3.40 -10.39
CA VAL A 168 2.43 2.21 -10.18
C VAL A 168 3.64 2.23 -11.12
N PHE A 169 3.45 2.09 -12.44
CA PHE A 169 4.57 1.84 -13.36
C PHE A 169 5.45 3.05 -13.64
N GLY A 170 4.89 4.26 -13.72
CA GLY A 170 5.64 5.51 -13.83
C GLY A 170 6.53 5.75 -12.61
N PRO A 171 5.99 5.74 -11.37
CA PRO A 171 6.78 5.78 -10.15
C PRO A 171 7.86 4.68 -10.07
N LEU A 172 7.56 3.46 -10.52
CA LEU A 172 8.54 2.36 -10.57
C LEU A 172 9.65 2.59 -11.61
N GLY A 173 9.35 3.18 -12.76
CA GLY A 173 10.34 3.51 -13.79
C GLY A 173 11.39 4.52 -13.35
N GLU A 174 11.14 5.23 -12.24
CA GLU A 174 12.08 6.16 -11.60
C GLU A 174 12.87 5.53 -10.44
N ILE A 175 12.69 4.23 -10.17
CA ILE A 175 13.40 3.51 -9.11
C ILE A 175 14.44 2.57 -9.73
N ASP A 176 15.72 2.85 -9.48
CA ASP A 176 16.85 2.03 -9.90
C ASP A 176 16.97 0.74 -9.06
N VAL A 177 16.06 -0.20 -9.26
CA VAL A 177 16.08 -1.54 -8.63
C VAL A 177 16.37 -2.65 -9.64
N ALA A 178 17.33 -3.51 -9.30
CA ALA A 178 17.69 -4.66 -10.13
C ALA A 178 16.54 -5.68 -10.30
N HIS A 179 15.61 -5.75 -9.34
CA HIS A 179 14.55 -6.77 -9.30
C HIS A 179 13.22 -6.22 -8.75
N ILE A 180 12.14 -6.53 -9.47
CA ILE A 180 10.75 -6.31 -9.06
C ILE A 180 10.07 -7.70 -9.01
N PHE A 181 9.36 -8.00 -7.92
CA PHE A 181 8.69 -9.29 -7.74
C PHE A 181 7.18 -9.14 -7.66
N ALA A 182 6.44 -9.81 -8.54
CA ALA A 182 4.98 -9.93 -8.39
C ALA A 182 4.63 -11.05 -7.41
N VAL A 183 3.67 -10.80 -6.51
CA VAL A 183 3.14 -11.79 -5.56
C VAL A 183 1.62 -11.71 -5.49
N MET A 184 0.97 -12.87 -5.40
CA MET A 184 -0.42 -12.94 -4.95
C MET A 184 -0.41 -12.94 -3.42
N CYS A 185 -1.17 -12.02 -2.83
CA CYS A 185 -1.39 -11.88 -1.40
C CYS A 185 -2.31 -13.00 -0.86
#